data_AF-A0A1Z4JSM0-F1
#
_entry.id   AF-A0A1Z4JSM0-F1
#
_cell.length_a   1.000
_cell.length_b   1.000
_cell.length_c   1.000
_cell.angle_alpha   90.00
_cell.angle_beta   90.00
_cell.angle_gamma   90.00
#
_symmetry.space_group_name_H-M   'P 1'
#
loop_
_entity.id
_entity.type
_entity.pdbx_description
1 polymer ?
#
loop_
_entity_poly.entity_id
_entity_poly.type
_entity_poly.pdbx_seq_one_letter_code
_entity_poly.pdbx_strand_id
1 'polypeptide(L)'
;MSYFGDRYSPNPGINDTIIWLLDHGYPPLPIAPYHDPHQYPKLPIIPNTEPLPRFTGKNPSYLNFNGYPSLIKHQDFQHRLPSSSEIKRWFCDRRTGIATMGGWNNTVWLDFDVHRFQSIEDCRTILEAYLEFAPCLKLTFIEISQSQGWHVGVRCNPLPVFSNFAFQPKSFQAGEIIGEGKIIVLAPTQGKNGQYQSIQRVMPIQIESLDSISIFARTRTTQTLRAIEPLNIFSSLTDHPIAIEHLICQRVKFLLQQLNEIPVGQRSDVLCSITREVFGWENWLQNYPYRLAPSADTFCQIVGQRLELDAARIQRILNSHSHSVSIRYSMPAIYRYLGEAGCDRQVQKAVRFSHSSYFKESSHDSNHKA
;
A
#
# COMPACT_ATOMS: atom_id res chain seq x y z
N MET A 1 19.13 -1.55 40.80
CA MET A 1 20.53 -2.02 40.64
C MET A 1 21.07 -1.40 39.36
N SER A 2 21.92 -0.39 39.47
CA SER A 2 22.50 0.29 38.31
C SER A 2 23.64 -0.56 37.74
N TYR A 3 23.31 -1.38 36.74
CA TYR A 3 24.33 -1.92 35.86
C TYR A 3 25.04 -0.73 35.21
N PHE A 4 26.33 -0.52 35.51
CA PHE A 4 27.24 0.17 34.60
C PHE A 4 27.29 -0.69 33.34
N GLY A 5 26.28 -0.49 32.49
CA GLY A 5 25.72 -1.50 31.62
C GLY A 5 26.56 -1.70 30.39
N ASP A 6 26.80 -2.97 30.07
CA ASP A 6 27.42 -3.40 28.84
C ASP A 6 26.68 -2.81 27.64
N ARG A 7 27.25 -1.75 27.07
CA ARG A 7 26.74 -1.13 25.86
C ARG A 7 26.99 -2.07 24.69
N TYR A 8 25.94 -2.39 23.94
CA TYR A 8 26.00 -3.25 22.77
C TYR A 8 26.35 -2.50 21.49
N SER A 9 25.95 -1.23 21.37
CA SER A 9 26.18 -0.40 20.18
C SER A 9 26.71 0.99 20.51
N PRO A 10 27.68 1.54 19.74
CA PRO A 10 28.11 2.94 19.89
C PRO A 10 27.06 3.95 19.39
N ASN A 11 25.98 3.48 18.77
CA ASN A 11 24.80 4.28 18.47
C ASN A 11 23.80 4.18 19.66
N PRO A 12 23.52 5.29 20.38
CA PRO A 12 22.68 5.24 21.58
C PRO A 12 21.25 4.78 21.28
N GLY A 13 20.59 5.31 20.23
CA GLY A 13 19.22 4.91 19.91
C GLY A 13 19.11 3.45 19.45
N ILE A 14 20.12 2.92 18.76
CA ILE A 14 20.18 1.48 18.46
C ILE A 14 20.38 0.68 19.75
N ASN A 15 21.29 1.12 20.63
CA ASN A 15 21.53 0.46 21.91
C ASN A 15 20.26 0.41 22.79
N ASP A 16 19.50 1.50 22.85
CA ASP A 16 18.24 1.55 23.60
C ASP A 16 17.21 0.58 23.01
N THR A 17 17.19 0.43 21.68
CA THR A 17 16.34 -0.53 20.99
C THR A 17 16.79 -1.98 21.26
N ILE A 18 18.11 -2.24 21.32
CA ILE A 18 18.66 -3.55 21.71
C ILE A 18 18.21 -3.91 23.12
N ILE A 19 18.39 -2.99 24.07
CA ILE A 19 18.00 -3.20 25.48
C ILE A 19 16.50 -3.50 25.54
N TRP A 20 15.66 -2.68 24.89
CA TRP A 20 14.23 -2.91 24.86
C TRP A 20 13.86 -4.28 24.29
N LEU A 21 14.49 -4.72 23.20
CA LEU A 21 14.24 -6.05 22.63
C LEU A 21 14.62 -7.16 23.62
N LEU A 22 15.79 -7.06 24.26
CA LEU A 22 16.27 -8.07 25.21
C LEU A 22 15.39 -8.13 26.46
N ASP A 23 14.98 -6.98 27.01
CA ASP A 23 14.10 -6.89 28.18
C ASP A 23 12.74 -7.55 27.94
N HIS A 24 12.29 -7.55 26.69
CA HIS A 24 11.03 -8.18 26.26
C HIS A 24 11.22 -9.54 25.59
N GLY A 25 12.45 -10.07 25.63
CA GLY A 25 12.80 -11.39 25.14
C GLY A 25 12.71 -11.55 23.63
N TYR A 26 12.91 -10.49 22.83
CA TYR A 26 13.02 -10.54 21.37
C TYR A 26 14.49 -10.58 20.91
N PRO A 27 14.80 -11.27 19.78
CA PRO A 27 16.15 -11.31 19.25
C PRO A 27 16.50 -9.98 18.54
N PRO A 28 17.51 -9.23 19.00
CA PRO A 28 18.05 -8.10 18.24
C PRO A 28 18.90 -8.61 17.09
N LEU A 29 18.56 -8.21 15.86
CA LEU A 29 19.27 -8.58 14.65
C LEU A 29 19.85 -7.34 13.96
N PRO A 30 21.10 -7.38 13.49
CA PRO A 30 21.72 -6.24 12.84
C PRO A 30 21.25 -6.06 11.40
N ILE A 31 21.27 -4.82 10.92
CA ILE A 31 21.06 -4.44 9.53
C ILE A 31 22.21 -3.54 9.07
N ALA A 32 23.07 -4.01 8.16
CA ALA A 32 24.06 -3.15 7.54
C ALA A 32 23.35 -2.17 6.58
N PRO A 33 23.88 -0.94 6.42
CA PRO A 33 23.38 -0.01 5.41
C PRO A 33 23.36 -0.59 3.99
N TYR A 34 22.69 0.10 3.07
CA TYR A 34 22.81 -0.22 1.65
C TYR A 34 24.25 -0.07 1.18
N HIS A 35 24.75 -1.05 0.41
CA HIS A 35 26.06 -0.97 -0.23
C HIS A 35 25.94 -1.04 -1.75
N ASP A 36 26.92 -0.43 -2.42
CA ASP A 36 27.06 -0.48 -3.87
C ASP A 36 27.12 -1.94 -4.38
N PRO A 37 26.19 -2.35 -5.28
CA PRO A 37 26.20 -3.68 -5.89
C PRO A 37 27.48 -4.00 -6.68
N HIS A 38 28.20 -3.01 -7.21
CA HIS A 38 29.46 -3.25 -7.91
C HIS A 38 30.59 -3.63 -6.94
N GLN A 39 30.57 -3.09 -5.73
CA GLN A 39 31.55 -3.44 -4.69
C GLN A 39 31.18 -4.74 -3.96
N TYR A 40 29.88 -4.96 -3.72
CA TYR A 40 29.36 -6.14 -3.02
C TYR A 40 28.19 -6.77 -3.78
N PRO A 41 28.47 -7.45 -4.90
CA PRO A 41 27.41 -8.04 -5.71
C PRO A 41 26.78 -9.25 -5.02
N LYS A 42 25.48 -9.44 -5.24
CA LYS A 42 24.79 -10.69 -4.92
C LYS A 42 25.28 -11.77 -5.90
N LEU A 43 25.60 -12.95 -5.36
CA LEU A 43 26.09 -14.08 -6.15
C LEU A 43 24.95 -15.07 -6.46
N PRO A 44 24.97 -15.74 -7.64
CA PRO A 44 25.93 -15.54 -8.74
C PRO A 44 25.68 -14.23 -9.51
N ILE A 45 26.73 -13.68 -10.13
CA ILE A 45 26.62 -12.51 -11.01
C ILE A 45 26.08 -12.97 -12.36
N ILE A 46 25.01 -12.32 -12.85
CA ILE A 46 24.43 -12.61 -14.16
C ILE A 46 25.19 -11.77 -15.21
N PRO A 47 25.85 -12.38 -16.21
CA PRO A 47 26.58 -11.64 -17.24
C PRO A 47 25.68 -10.65 -17.99
N ASN A 48 26.24 -9.50 -18.38
CA ASN A 48 25.56 -8.44 -19.14
C ASN A 48 24.32 -7.83 -18.45
N THR A 49 24.24 -7.89 -17.12
CA THR A 49 23.18 -7.22 -16.34
C THR A 49 23.79 -6.41 -15.20
N GLU A 50 23.06 -5.38 -14.76
CA GLU A 50 23.43 -4.61 -13.57
C GLU A 50 23.47 -5.53 -12.33
N PRO A 51 24.56 -5.52 -11.53
CA PRO A 51 24.66 -6.37 -10.37
C PRO A 51 23.56 -6.04 -9.34
N LEU A 52 22.98 -7.08 -8.76
CA LEU A 52 22.00 -6.91 -7.68
C LEU A 52 22.72 -6.69 -6.34
N PRO A 53 22.19 -5.82 -5.46
CA PRO A 53 22.79 -5.56 -4.15
C PRO A 53 22.77 -6.80 -3.26
N ARG A 54 23.92 -7.16 -2.68
CA ARG A 54 23.99 -8.17 -1.60
C ARG A 54 23.50 -7.62 -0.26
N PHE A 55 23.71 -6.32 -0.02
CA PHE A 55 23.34 -5.63 1.21
C PHE A 55 22.37 -4.49 0.86
N THR A 56 21.11 -4.68 1.21
CA THR A 56 20.00 -3.85 0.74
C THR A 56 19.59 -2.76 1.73
N GLY A 57 20.19 -2.72 2.92
CA GLY A 57 19.68 -1.92 4.04
C GLY A 57 18.39 -2.49 4.64
N LYS A 58 18.00 -3.72 4.28
CA LYS A 58 16.82 -4.42 4.81
C LYS A 58 17.08 -5.86 5.21
N ASN A 59 18.19 -6.47 4.77
CA ASN A 59 18.51 -7.86 5.08
C ASN A 59 19.43 -7.98 6.30
N PRO A 60 19.29 -9.05 7.11
CA PRO A 60 20.11 -9.30 8.30
C PRO A 60 21.61 -9.34 7.98
N SER A 61 22.33 -8.34 8.46
CA SER A 61 23.74 -8.12 8.15
C SER A 61 24.36 -7.09 9.09
N TYR A 62 25.67 -7.04 9.19
CA TYR A 62 26.38 -6.07 10.03
C TYR A 62 27.70 -5.62 9.40
N LEU A 63 28.23 -4.49 9.87
CA LEU A 63 29.59 -4.06 9.56
C LEU A 63 30.53 -4.56 10.65
N ASN A 64 31.60 -5.27 10.26
CA ASN A 64 32.62 -5.69 11.21
C ASN A 64 33.51 -4.50 11.67
N PHE A 65 34.47 -4.74 12.56
CA PHE A 65 35.38 -3.70 13.08
C PHE A 65 36.17 -2.94 12.01
N ASN A 66 36.36 -3.53 10.83
CA ASN A 66 37.04 -2.90 9.69
C ASN A 66 36.05 -2.22 8.73
N GLY A 67 34.75 -2.20 9.06
CA GLY A 67 33.70 -1.62 8.24
C GLY A 67 33.24 -2.48 7.06
N TYR A 68 33.64 -3.75 6.98
CA TYR A 68 33.18 -4.64 5.91
C TYR A 68 31.83 -5.30 6.25
N PRO A 69 30.88 -5.33 5.30
CA PRO A 69 29.57 -5.91 5.53
C PRO A 69 29.61 -7.44 5.53
N SER A 70 28.88 -8.06 6.46
CA SER A 70 28.77 -9.51 6.65
C SER A 70 27.31 -9.91 6.86
N LEU A 71 26.86 -10.97 6.18
CA LEU A 71 25.51 -11.51 6.34
C LEU A 71 25.42 -12.31 7.64
N ILE A 72 24.22 -12.34 8.24
CA ILE A 72 23.88 -13.31 9.27
C ILE A 72 22.74 -14.21 8.78
N LYS A 73 22.71 -15.45 9.25
CA LYS A 73 21.60 -16.37 8.98
C LYS A 73 20.54 -16.18 10.05
N HIS A 74 19.62 -15.24 9.83
CA HIS A 74 18.61 -14.85 10.84
C HIS A 74 17.69 -15.99 11.27
N GLN A 75 17.48 -16.99 10.41
CA GLN A 75 16.71 -18.19 10.71
C GLN A 75 17.22 -18.93 11.96
N ASP A 76 18.54 -18.87 12.24
CA ASP A 76 19.13 -19.49 13.43
C ASP A 76 18.65 -18.83 14.74
N PHE A 77 17.96 -17.69 14.65
CA PHE A 77 17.40 -16.91 15.77
C PHE A 77 15.87 -16.91 15.78
N GLN A 78 15.20 -17.79 15.02
CA GLN A 78 13.75 -17.96 15.11
C GLN A 78 13.31 -18.59 16.44
N HIS A 79 14.19 -19.37 17.07
CA HIS A 79 13.89 -20.12 18.30
C HIS A 79 14.93 -19.93 19.41
N ARG A 80 15.87 -18.99 19.27
CA ARG A 80 16.82 -18.61 20.33
C ARG A 80 17.17 -17.13 20.27
N LEU A 81 17.55 -16.58 21.41
CA LEU A 81 18.16 -15.26 21.47
C LEU A 81 19.64 -15.31 21.03
N PRO A 82 20.16 -14.21 20.44
CA PRO A 82 21.59 -14.07 20.24
C PRO A 82 22.32 -13.91 21.58
N SER A 83 23.53 -14.44 21.66
CA SER A 83 24.42 -14.25 22.80
C SER A 83 24.94 -12.81 22.87
N SER A 84 25.30 -12.34 24.07
CA SER A 84 25.87 -11.00 24.24
C SER A 84 27.12 -10.76 23.37
N SER A 85 27.95 -11.78 23.15
CA SER A 85 29.10 -11.71 22.24
C SER A 85 28.70 -11.56 20.77
N GLU A 86 27.64 -12.25 20.33
CA GLU A 86 27.10 -12.08 18.97
C GLU A 86 26.61 -10.64 18.79
N ILE A 87 25.82 -10.12 19.74
CA ILE A 87 25.27 -8.76 19.69
C ILE A 87 26.41 -7.73 19.67
N LYS A 88 27.37 -7.80 20.60
CA LYS A 88 28.51 -6.86 20.64
C LYS A 88 29.32 -6.88 19.33
N ARG A 89 29.51 -8.05 18.73
CA ARG A 89 30.19 -8.18 17.43
C ARG A 89 29.40 -7.56 16.28
N TRP A 90 28.09 -7.75 16.26
CA TRP A 90 27.25 -7.25 15.17
C TRP A 90 27.04 -5.74 15.23
N PHE A 91 26.86 -5.20 16.43
CA PHE A 91 26.54 -3.79 16.63
C PHE A 91 27.76 -2.93 16.96
N CYS A 92 28.99 -3.40 16.65
CA CYS A 92 30.22 -2.67 16.93
C CYS A 92 30.38 -1.38 16.11
N ASP A 93 29.77 -1.30 14.92
CA ASP A 93 29.78 -0.10 14.06
C ASP A 93 28.53 0.76 14.30
N ARG A 94 28.72 2.09 14.37
CA ARG A 94 27.65 3.06 14.65
C ARG A 94 26.58 3.14 13.56
N ARG A 95 26.89 2.69 12.34
CA ARG A 95 25.99 2.70 11.17
C ARG A 95 25.09 1.47 11.10
N THR A 96 25.38 0.42 11.88
CA THR A 96 24.56 -0.80 11.90
C THR A 96 23.18 -0.49 12.48
N GLY A 97 22.15 -0.70 11.66
CA GLY A 97 20.74 -0.65 12.04
C GLY A 97 20.30 -1.92 12.77
N ILE A 98 19.03 -1.98 13.12
CA ILE A 98 18.42 -3.03 13.94
C ILE A 98 17.10 -3.54 13.34
N ALA A 99 16.88 -4.83 13.52
CA ALA A 99 15.67 -5.56 13.18
C ALA A 99 15.35 -6.57 14.29
N THR A 100 14.18 -7.19 14.20
CA THR A 100 13.82 -8.35 15.00
C THR A 100 13.01 -9.37 14.19
N MET A 101 12.74 -10.54 14.76
CA MET A 101 12.02 -11.64 14.11
C MET A 101 10.50 -11.45 14.16
N GLY A 102 9.82 -11.79 13.08
CA GLY A 102 8.38 -12.08 13.06
C GLY A 102 8.09 -13.49 13.56
N GLY A 103 6.87 -13.73 14.03
CA GLY A 103 6.42 -14.98 14.66
C GLY A 103 6.98 -15.23 16.06
N TRP A 104 8.03 -14.50 16.46
CA TRP A 104 8.63 -14.62 17.78
C TRP A 104 7.65 -14.18 18.89
N ASN A 105 7.52 -14.95 19.97
CA ASN A 105 6.55 -14.70 21.05
C ASN A 105 5.09 -14.55 20.57
N ASN A 106 4.73 -15.25 19.48
CA ASN A 106 3.45 -15.13 18.78
C ASN A 106 3.18 -13.73 18.22
N THR A 107 4.24 -12.93 18.02
CA THR A 107 4.14 -11.57 17.49
C THR A 107 4.17 -11.58 15.97
N VAL A 108 3.24 -10.88 15.37
CA VAL A 108 3.28 -10.54 13.95
C VAL A 108 3.33 -9.03 13.78
N TRP A 109 3.99 -8.59 12.71
CA TRP A 109 4.06 -7.17 12.37
C TRP A 109 3.22 -6.94 11.12
N LEU A 110 2.22 -6.07 11.23
CA LEU A 110 1.43 -5.59 10.10
C LEU A 110 2.25 -4.49 9.41
N ASP A 111 2.81 -4.80 8.25
CA ASP A 111 3.58 -3.87 7.41
C ASP A 111 2.65 -3.25 6.36
N PHE A 112 2.24 -2.02 6.62
CA PHE A 112 1.40 -1.21 5.73
C PHE A 112 2.28 -0.44 4.76
N ASP A 113 2.38 -0.98 3.55
CA ASP A 113 3.16 -0.44 2.45
C ASP A 113 2.49 0.79 1.81
N VAL A 114 3.15 1.96 1.79
CA VAL A 114 2.60 3.17 1.12
C VAL A 114 2.22 2.94 -0.34
N HIS A 115 2.95 2.10 -1.07
CA HIS A 115 2.67 1.83 -2.48
C HIS A 115 1.36 1.05 -2.71
N ARG A 116 0.73 0.58 -1.63
CA ARG A 116 -0.62 0.00 -1.63
C ARG A 116 -1.71 1.08 -1.58
N PHE A 117 -1.37 2.31 -1.23
CA PHE A 117 -2.28 3.42 -1.09
C PHE A 117 -2.09 4.44 -2.21
N GLN A 118 -3.01 5.40 -2.34
CA GLN A 118 -2.94 6.42 -3.40
C GLN A 118 -1.81 7.41 -3.17
N SER A 119 -1.51 7.71 -1.91
CA SER A 119 -0.42 8.57 -1.48
C SER A 119 0.02 8.23 -0.05
N ILE A 120 1.07 8.89 0.42
CA ILE A 120 1.51 8.82 1.82
C ILE A 120 0.39 9.31 2.75
N GLU A 121 -0.26 10.42 2.39
CA GLU A 121 -1.37 11.00 3.16
C GLU A 121 -2.60 10.09 3.20
N ASP A 122 -2.89 9.38 2.10
CA ASP A 122 -3.97 8.40 2.03
C ASP A 122 -3.70 7.21 2.96
N CYS A 123 -2.48 6.64 2.91
CA CYS A 123 -2.01 5.61 3.83
C CYS A 123 -2.20 6.06 5.29
N ARG A 124 -1.68 7.25 5.63
CA ARG A 124 -1.79 7.81 6.97
C ARG A 124 -3.25 8.00 7.41
N THR A 125 -4.08 8.59 6.56
CA THR A 125 -5.50 8.86 6.88
C THR A 125 -6.27 7.56 7.11
N ILE A 126 -6.04 6.54 6.27
CA ILE A 126 -6.69 5.23 6.42
C ILE A 126 -6.23 4.54 7.71
N LEU A 127 -4.93 4.60 8.03
CA LEU A 127 -4.45 3.99 9.28
C LEU A 127 -4.88 4.73 10.53
N GLU A 128 -4.94 6.06 10.51
CA GLU A 128 -5.52 6.83 11.61
C GLU A 128 -6.98 6.43 11.82
N ALA A 129 -7.78 6.38 10.75
CA ALA A 129 -9.18 5.93 10.84
C ALA A 129 -9.29 4.46 11.31
N TYR A 130 -8.36 3.59 10.90
CA TYR A 130 -8.30 2.21 11.34
C TYR A 130 -7.96 2.08 12.84
N LEU A 131 -7.03 2.90 13.36
CA LEU A 131 -6.72 2.96 14.78
C LEU A 131 -7.89 3.53 15.61
N GLU A 132 -8.69 4.44 15.05
CA GLU A 132 -9.96 4.86 15.66
C GLU A 132 -11.00 3.74 15.68
N PHE A 133 -11.08 2.94 14.61
CA PHE A 133 -11.99 1.80 14.52
C PHE A 133 -11.60 0.65 15.47
N ALA A 134 -10.30 0.39 15.64
CA ALA A 134 -9.76 -0.60 16.57
C ALA A 134 -8.92 0.07 17.68
N PRO A 135 -9.54 0.74 18.67
CA PRO A 135 -8.84 1.55 19.66
C PRO A 135 -7.78 0.81 20.47
N CYS A 136 -7.92 -0.51 20.65
CA CYS A 136 -6.91 -1.32 21.33
C CYS A 136 -5.53 -1.19 20.67
N LEU A 137 -5.47 -1.05 19.34
CA LEU A 137 -4.23 -0.91 18.59
C LEU A 137 -3.48 0.40 18.88
N LYS A 138 -4.16 1.44 19.39
CA LYS A 138 -3.48 2.67 19.82
C LYS A 138 -2.52 2.43 20.99
N LEU A 139 -2.68 1.33 21.72
CA LEU A 139 -1.84 0.94 22.85
C LEU A 139 -0.75 -0.06 22.47
N THR A 140 -0.56 -0.34 21.17
CA THR A 140 0.41 -1.34 20.70
C THR A 140 1.69 -0.72 20.16
N PHE A 141 2.65 -1.56 19.75
CA PHE A 141 3.85 -1.11 19.06
C PHE A 141 3.52 -0.48 17.69
N ILE A 142 3.98 0.75 17.45
CA ILE A 142 3.76 1.48 16.19
C ILE A 142 5.04 2.20 15.75
N GLU A 143 5.45 1.98 14.50
CA GLU A 143 6.57 2.69 13.87
C GLU A 143 6.23 3.11 12.43
N ILE A 144 6.92 4.13 11.93
CA ILE A 144 6.93 4.54 10.52
C ILE A 144 8.17 3.96 9.84
N SER A 145 8.00 3.34 8.69
CA SER A 145 9.09 2.76 7.90
C SER A 145 9.86 3.82 7.09
N GLN A 146 11.04 3.46 6.58
CA GLN A 146 11.84 4.35 5.71
C GLN A 146 11.11 4.88 4.47
N SER A 147 10.01 4.23 4.07
CA SER A 147 9.18 4.62 2.92
C SER A 147 7.86 5.28 3.35
N GLN A 148 7.77 5.73 4.59
CA GLN A 148 6.56 6.33 5.19
C GLN A 148 5.38 5.35 5.34
N GLY A 149 5.64 4.03 5.25
CA GLY A 149 4.70 2.98 5.62
C GLY A 149 4.62 2.84 7.14
N TRP A 150 3.76 1.96 7.63
CA TRP A 150 3.58 1.77 9.07
C TRP A 150 3.80 0.32 9.45
N HIS A 151 4.48 0.12 10.57
CA HIS A 151 4.56 -1.18 11.24
C HIS A 151 3.68 -1.15 12.48
N VAL A 152 2.73 -2.06 12.57
CA VAL A 152 1.90 -2.25 13.77
C VAL A 152 2.14 -3.65 14.31
N GLY A 153 2.68 -3.76 15.52
CA GLY A 153 2.95 -5.05 16.16
C GLY A 153 1.73 -5.56 16.92
N VAL A 154 1.38 -6.83 16.78
CA VAL A 154 0.35 -7.50 17.58
C VAL A 154 0.75 -8.94 17.91
N ARG A 155 0.22 -9.49 18.99
CA ARG A 155 0.39 -10.90 19.37
C ARG A 155 -0.91 -11.65 19.17
N CYS A 156 -0.88 -12.78 18.46
CA CYS A 156 -2.05 -13.60 18.22
C CYS A 156 -1.70 -15.09 18.23
N ASN A 157 -2.62 -15.92 18.71
CA ASN A 157 -2.47 -17.36 18.74
C ASN A 157 -3.81 -18.00 18.33
N PRO A 158 -3.88 -18.78 17.22
CA PRO A 158 -2.77 -19.20 16.37
C PRO A 158 -2.16 -18.07 15.54
N LEU A 159 -0.89 -18.25 15.13
CA LEU A 159 -0.26 -17.39 14.14
C LEU A 159 -0.99 -17.50 12.79
N PRO A 160 -1.09 -16.40 12.02
CA PRO A 160 -1.78 -16.39 10.74
C PRO A 160 -1.04 -17.22 9.69
N VAL A 161 -1.81 -17.94 8.86
CA VAL A 161 -1.29 -18.79 7.77
C VAL A 161 -1.17 -18.05 6.43
N PHE A 162 -1.33 -16.73 6.43
CA PHE A 162 -1.28 -15.90 5.24
C PHE A 162 -0.33 -14.71 5.47
N SER A 163 0.29 -14.26 4.38
CA SER A 163 1.20 -13.10 4.44
C SER A 163 0.57 -11.82 3.91
N ASN A 164 -0.37 -11.88 2.97
CA ASN A 164 -0.96 -10.67 2.41
C ASN A 164 -2.33 -10.45 3.03
N PHE A 165 -2.55 -9.26 3.57
CA PHE A 165 -3.78 -8.96 4.31
C PHE A 165 -4.54 -7.77 3.71
N ALA A 166 -5.81 -7.67 4.10
CA ALA A 166 -6.72 -6.62 3.71
C ALA A 166 -7.69 -6.28 4.85
N PHE A 167 -8.31 -5.09 4.82
CA PHE A 167 -9.29 -4.68 5.83
C PHE A 167 -10.66 -5.34 5.67
N GLN A 168 -10.92 -5.94 4.51
CA GLN A 168 -12.16 -6.67 4.22
C GLN A 168 -11.85 -7.95 3.43
N PRO A 169 -12.66 -9.01 3.57
CA PRO A 169 -12.54 -10.19 2.72
C PRO A 169 -12.63 -9.81 1.24
N LYS A 170 -11.75 -10.39 0.41
CA LYS A 170 -11.69 -10.17 -1.05
C LYS A 170 -11.43 -8.71 -1.48
N SER A 171 -10.98 -7.83 -0.58
CA SER A 171 -10.61 -6.46 -0.94
C SER A 171 -9.15 -6.35 -1.37
N PHE A 172 -8.75 -5.14 -1.76
CA PHE A 172 -7.35 -4.83 -2.07
C PHE A 172 -6.43 -5.04 -0.87
N GLN A 173 -5.19 -5.42 -1.16
CA GLN A 173 -4.16 -5.71 -0.17
C GLN A 173 -3.74 -4.44 0.57
N ALA A 174 -4.00 -4.38 1.87
CA ALA A 174 -3.55 -3.28 2.73
C ALA A 174 -2.05 -3.36 3.06
N GLY A 175 -1.48 -4.57 3.10
CA GLY A 175 -0.08 -4.75 3.46
C GLY A 175 0.38 -6.20 3.49
N GLU A 176 1.49 -6.42 4.20
CA GLU A 176 2.08 -7.73 4.46
C GLU A 176 2.17 -8.01 5.97
N ILE A 177 1.87 -9.24 6.36
CA ILE A 177 2.14 -9.79 7.69
C ILE A 177 3.56 -10.33 7.69
N ILE A 178 4.39 -9.76 8.54
CA ILE A 178 5.73 -10.24 8.83
C ILE A 178 5.63 -11.21 10.01
N GLY A 179 5.36 -12.47 9.67
CA GLY A 179 5.27 -13.59 10.60
C GLY A 179 6.57 -14.39 10.70
N GLU A 180 6.45 -15.65 11.09
CA GLU A 180 7.56 -16.57 11.29
C GLU A 180 8.49 -16.67 10.07
N GLY A 181 9.80 -16.75 10.33
CA GLY A 181 10.87 -16.86 9.33
C GLY A 181 11.28 -15.52 8.70
N LYS A 182 10.53 -14.45 8.93
CA LYS A 182 10.80 -13.11 8.41
C LYS A 182 11.30 -12.17 9.50
N ILE A 183 11.89 -11.05 9.08
CA ILE A 183 12.33 -9.99 9.98
C ILE A 183 11.62 -8.69 9.68
N ILE A 184 11.50 -7.84 10.70
CA ILE A 184 11.06 -6.46 10.58
C ILE A 184 12.21 -5.54 10.97
N VAL A 185 12.49 -4.53 10.16
CA VAL A 185 13.49 -3.49 10.48
C VAL A 185 12.84 -2.46 11.40
N LEU A 186 13.54 -2.05 12.45
CA LEU A 186 13.00 -1.19 13.49
C LEU A 186 13.70 0.18 13.51
N ALA A 187 13.02 1.18 14.05
CA ALA A 187 13.63 2.47 14.38
C ALA A 187 14.75 2.29 15.43
N PRO A 188 15.81 3.11 15.40
CA PRO A 188 16.05 4.26 14.53
C PRO A 188 16.90 3.93 13.29
N THR A 189 16.79 2.74 12.71
CA THR A 189 17.59 2.32 11.55
C THR A 189 17.52 3.32 10.40
N GLN A 190 18.66 3.61 9.77
CA GLN A 190 18.72 4.40 8.55
C GLN A 190 18.53 3.48 7.33
N GLY A 191 17.41 3.65 6.63
CA GLY A 191 17.15 3.00 5.36
C GLY A 191 17.69 3.80 4.16
N LYS A 192 17.51 3.24 2.96
CA LYS A 192 17.87 3.89 1.68
C LYS A 192 17.06 5.16 1.43
N ASN A 193 15.77 5.15 1.79
CA ASN A 193 14.83 6.23 1.47
C ASN A 193 14.52 7.17 2.66
N GLY A 194 15.11 6.91 3.82
CA GLY A 194 14.79 7.65 5.04
C GLY A 194 15.07 6.81 6.28
N GLN A 195 14.82 7.42 7.44
CA GLN A 195 14.98 6.78 8.74
C GLN A 195 13.67 6.14 9.20
N TYR A 196 13.75 4.97 9.82
CA TYR A 196 12.63 4.39 10.56
C TYR A 196 12.38 5.21 11.83
N GLN A 197 11.12 5.50 12.15
CA GLN A 197 10.74 6.37 13.27
C GLN A 197 9.80 5.66 14.23
N SER A 198 10.11 5.72 15.52
CA SER A 198 9.22 5.18 16.56
C SER A 198 8.13 6.18 16.90
N ILE A 199 6.86 5.78 16.72
CA ILE A 199 5.72 6.51 17.27
C ILE A 199 5.50 6.03 18.70
N GLN A 200 5.43 4.71 18.89
CA GLN A 200 5.17 4.10 20.18
C GLN A 200 5.92 2.77 20.30
N ARG A 201 6.85 2.71 21.25
CA ARG A 201 7.64 1.50 21.54
C ARG A 201 7.18 0.87 22.84
N VAL A 202 6.15 0.05 22.73
CA VAL A 202 5.56 -0.72 23.82
C VAL A 202 5.41 -2.17 23.40
N MET A 203 5.11 -3.06 24.33
CA MET A 203 4.87 -4.46 23.99
C MET A 203 3.69 -4.59 23.01
N PRO A 204 3.85 -5.35 21.91
CA PRO A 204 2.72 -5.72 21.06
C PRO A 204 1.59 -6.34 21.88
N ILE A 205 0.39 -5.77 21.77
CA ILE A 205 -0.78 -6.21 22.53
C ILE A 205 -1.20 -7.61 22.10
N GLN A 206 -1.77 -8.37 23.03
CA GLN A 206 -2.43 -9.63 22.70
C GLN A 206 -3.82 -9.33 22.12
N ILE A 207 -4.10 -9.91 20.96
CA ILE A 207 -5.43 -9.98 20.36
C ILE A 207 -5.87 -11.44 20.25
N GLU A 208 -7.16 -11.66 20.09
CA GLU A 208 -7.72 -13.00 19.88
C GLU A 208 -7.28 -13.55 18.51
N SER A 209 -7.49 -12.76 17.45
CA SER A 209 -7.12 -13.12 16.09
C SER A 209 -6.93 -11.85 15.24
N LEU A 210 -6.38 -11.99 14.03
CA LEU A 210 -6.34 -10.87 13.08
C LEU A 210 -7.75 -10.45 12.64
N ASP A 211 -8.68 -11.39 12.50
CA ASP A 211 -10.07 -11.12 12.18
C ASP A 211 -10.75 -10.25 13.27
N SER A 212 -10.38 -10.39 14.55
CA SER A 212 -10.94 -9.57 15.64
C SER A 212 -10.57 -8.09 15.54
N ILE A 213 -9.55 -7.75 14.75
CA ILE A 213 -9.18 -6.38 14.40
C ILE A 213 -9.48 -6.07 12.92
N SER A 214 -10.35 -6.85 12.27
CA SER A 214 -10.72 -6.69 10.85
C SER A 214 -9.55 -6.77 9.87
N ILE A 215 -8.60 -7.67 10.14
CA ILE A 215 -7.50 -7.99 9.23
C ILE A 215 -7.71 -9.39 8.67
N PHE A 216 -7.99 -9.48 7.37
CA PHE A 216 -8.35 -10.72 6.70
C PHE A 216 -7.30 -11.16 5.69
N ALA A 217 -7.24 -12.46 5.43
CA ALA A 217 -6.45 -13.00 4.35
C ALA A 217 -6.91 -12.43 3.01
N ARG A 218 -5.95 -12.03 2.17
CA ARG A 218 -6.24 -11.79 0.76
C ARG A 218 -6.52 -13.13 0.08
N THR A 219 -7.79 -13.51 -0.05
CA THR A 219 -8.18 -14.55 -1.00
C THR A 219 -7.82 -14.09 -2.40
N ARG A 220 -6.92 -14.81 -3.08
CA ARG A 220 -6.82 -14.73 -4.54
C ARG A 220 -8.18 -15.14 -5.08
N THR A 221 -8.91 -14.20 -5.66
CA THR A 221 -10.11 -14.52 -6.43
C THR A 221 -9.67 -15.27 -7.68
N THR A 222 -9.56 -16.61 -7.60
CA THR A 222 -9.88 -17.47 -8.75
C THR A 222 -11.37 -17.35 -8.95
N GLN A 223 -11.79 -16.31 -9.68
CA GLN A 223 -13.19 -16.06 -9.94
C GLN A 223 -13.53 -16.56 -11.34
N THR A 224 -14.03 -17.79 -11.41
CA THR A 224 -15.01 -18.18 -12.41
C THR A 224 -16.25 -17.35 -12.10
N LEU A 225 -16.39 -16.17 -12.72
CA LEU A 225 -17.55 -15.30 -12.51
C LEU A 225 -18.76 -15.94 -13.21
N ARG A 226 -19.74 -16.40 -12.42
CA ARG A 226 -21.09 -16.61 -12.93
C ARG A 226 -21.66 -15.26 -13.36
N ALA A 227 -22.26 -15.24 -14.54
CA ALA A 227 -22.98 -14.09 -15.06
C ALA A 227 -24.02 -13.63 -14.02
N ILE A 228 -23.98 -12.34 -13.68
CA ILE A 228 -25.03 -11.71 -12.89
C ILE A 228 -26.19 -11.48 -13.87
N GLU A 229 -27.31 -12.16 -13.65
CA GLU A 229 -28.56 -11.81 -14.33
C GLU A 229 -29.02 -10.42 -13.85
N PRO A 230 -29.45 -9.53 -14.75
CA PRO A 230 -29.86 -8.18 -14.38
C PRO A 230 -31.13 -8.24 -13.54
N LEU A 231 -31.05 -7.75 -12.30
CA LEU A 231 -32.24 -7.51 -11.48
C LEU A 231 -32.94 -6.26 -12.03
N ASN A 232 -34.09 -6.48 -12.68
CA ASN A 232 -34.99 -5.44 -13.15
C ASN A 232 -35.72 -4.81 -11.97
N ILE A 233 -35.23 -3.70 -11.40
CA ILE A 233 -36.06 -2.87 -10.52
C ILE A 233 -35.78 -1.36 -10.69
N PHE A 234 -36.87 -0.61 -10.87
CA PHE A 234 -37.10 0.84 -10.76
C PHE A 234 -37.05 1.74 -12.00
N SER A 235 -38.26 1.89 -12.55
CA SER A 235 -38.77 2.96 -13.39
C SER A 235 -38.98 4.28 -12.63
N SER A 236 -38.08 5.25 -12.85
CA SER A 236 -38.36 6.69 -13.12
C SER A 236 -37.02 7.45 -13.06
N LEU A 237 -36.22 7.35 -14.12
CA LEU A 237 -34.91 7.99 -14.24
C LEU A 237 -35.08 9.51 -14.38
N THR A 238 -34.94 10.24 -13.28
CA THR A 238 -34.51 11.65 -13.35
C THR A 238 -33.12 11.68 -13.95
N ASP A 239 -32.98 12.31 -15.10
CA ASP A 239 -31.84 12.18 -16.00
C ASP A 239 -30.68 13.09 -15.56
N HIS A 240 -30.11 12.85 -14.37
CA HIS A 240 -29.09 13.72 -13.78
C HIS A 240 -27.69 13.39 -14.33
N PRO A 241 -27.10 14.24 -15.19
CA PRO A 241 -25.77 14.00 -15.71
C PRO A 241 -24.69 14.25 -14.65
N ILE A 242 -23.76 13.32 -14.52
CA ILE A 242 -22.54 13.48 -13.74
C ILE A 242 -21.34 13.53 -14.69
N ALA A 243 -20.53 14.57 -14.56
CA ALA A 243 -19.27 14.67 -15.28
C ALA A 243 -18.26 13.65 -14.74
N ILE A 244 -17.63 12.90 -15.63
CA ILE A 244 -16.71 11.80 -15.28
C ILE A 244 -15.54 12.27 -14.42
N GLU A 245 -15.09 13.51 -14.60
CA GLU A 245 -14.04 14.18 -13.84
C GLU A 245 -14.32 14.24 -12.34
N HIS A 246 -15.60 14.19 -11.94
CA HIS A 246 -15.98 14.15 -10.54
C HIS A 246 -15.94 12.75 -9.94
N LEU A 247 -15.88 11.70 -10.75
CA LEU A 247 -15.94 10.31 -10.31
C LEU A 247 -14.57 9.61 -10.34
N ILE A 248 -13.78 9.86 -11.38
CA ILE A 248 -12.50 9.18 -11.60
C ILE A 248 -11.47 9.43 -10.48
N CYS A 249 -10.65 8.41 -10.22
CA CYS A 249 -9.54 8.51 -9.27
C CYS A 249 -8.44 9.50 -9.70
N GLN A 250 -7.62 9.93 -8.74
CA GLN A 250 -6.54 10.92 -8.99
C GLN A 250 -5.53 10.47 -10.03
N ARG A 251 -5.21 9.17 -10.09
CA ARG A 251 -4.33 8.63 -11.13
C ARG A 251 -4.87 8.91 -12.53
N VAL A 252 -6.17 8.70 -12.76
CA VAL A 252 -6.79 8.97 -14.07
C VAL A 252 -6.84 10.47 -14.34
N LYS A 253 -7.12 11.31 -13.32
CA LYS A 253 -7.03 12.77 -13.45
C LYS A 253 -5.65 13.24 -13.88
N PHE A 254 -4.60 12.72 -13.24
CA PHE A 254 -3.22 13.03 -13.57
C PHE A 254 -2.89 12.62 -15.02
N LEU A 255 -3.28 11.41 -15.43
CA LEU A 255 -3.09 10.95 -16.81
C LEU A 255 -3.81 11.85 -17.83
N LEU A 256 -5.02 12.32 -17.51
CA LEU A 256 -5.77 13.23 -18.37
C LEU A 256 -5.12 14.61 -18.51
N GLN A 257 -4.45 15.09 -17.46
CA GLN A 257 -3.70 16.36 -17.50
C GLN A 257 -2.42 16.25 -18.32
N GLN A 258 -1.86 15.05 -18.43
CA GLN A 258 -0.55 14.78 -19.02
C GLN A 258 -0.63 14.12 -20.40
N LEU A 259 -1.82 14.05 -21.04
CA LEU A 259 -2.02 13.30 -22.29
C LEU A 259 -1.01 13.67 -23.39
N ASN A 260 -0.66 14.95 -23.51
CA ASN A 260 0.27 15.45 -24.52
C ASN A 260 1.74 15.05 -24.26
N GLU A 261 2.06 14.66 -23.03
CA GLU A 261 3.41 14.31 -22.58
C GLU A 261 3.64 12.79 -22.56
N ILE A 262 2.60 11.98 -22.84
CA ILE A 262 2.71 10.52 -22.81
C ILE A 262 3.53 10.00 -24.00
N PRO A 263 4.64 9.25 -23.77
CA PRO A 263 5.44 8.66 -24.83
C PRO A 263 4.61 7.73 -25.72
N VAL A 264 4.85 7.75 -27.04
CA VAL A 264 4.10 6.99 -28.05
C VAL A 264 3.94 5.50 -27.67
N GLY A 265 4.98 4.88 -27.12
CA GLY A 265 4.96 3.48 -26.70
C GLY A 265 4.02 3.15 -25.53
N GLN A 266 3.58 4.15 -24.75
CA GLN A 266 2.76 3.96 -23.54
C GLN A 266 1.30 4.37 -23.73
N ARG A 267 0.96 5.04 -24.85
CA ARG A 267 -0.36 5.66 -25.04
C ARG A 267 -1.52 4.65 -25.02
N SER A 268 -1.32 3.44 -25.54
CA SER A 268 -2.34 2.38 -25.47
C SER A 268 -2.60 1.87 -24.06
N ASP A 269 -1.55 1.73 -23.25
CA ASP A 269 -1.68 1.28 -21.86
C ASP A 269 -2.33 2.35 -20.99
N VAL A 270 -2.02 3.62 -21.27
CA VAL A 270 -2.68 4.78 -20.66
C VAL A 270 -4.16 4.80 -21.02
N LEU A 271 -4.52 4.74 -22.31
CA LEU A 271 -5.93 4.68 -22.73
C LEU A 271 -6.63 3.48 -22.08
N CYS A 272 -6.02 2.30 -22.10
CA CYS A 272 -6.57 1.09 -21.47
C CYS A 272 -6.84 1.29 -19.97
N SER A 273 -5.96 1.99 -19.24
CA SER A 273 -6.14 2.29 -17.83
C SER A 273 -7.31 3.26 -17.59
N ILE A 274 -7.41 4.32 -18.41
CA ILE A 274 -8.50 5.30 -18.35
C ILE A 274 -9.84 4.62 -18.68
N THR A 275 -9.89 3.84 -19.75
CA THR A 275 -11.11 3.17 -20.21
C THR A 275 -11.68 2.24 -19.14
N ARG A 276 -10.86 1.48 -18.42
CA ARG A 276 -11.34 0.62 -17.32
C ARG A 276 -12.01 1.40 -16.20
N GLU A 277 -11.44 2.54 -15.81
CA GLU A 277 -12.01 3.39 -14.77
C GLU A 277 -13.37 3.96 -15.22
N VAL A 278 -13.41 4.49 -16.44
CA VAL A 278 -14.58 5.21 -16.97
C VAL A 278 -15.75 4.26 -17.20
N PHE A 279 -15.53 3.11 -17.86
CA PHE A 279 -16.57 2.08 -17.99
C PHE A 279 -16.96 1.49 -16.63
N GLY A 280 -16.01 1.42 -15.70
CA GLY A 280 -16.30 1.10 -14.31
C GLY A 280 -17.41 1.98 -13.73
N TRP A 281 -17.26 3.30 -13.85
CA TRP A 281 -18.24 4.25 -13.36
C TRP A 281 -19.56 4.18 -14.14
N GLU A 282 -19.53 4.08 -15.46
CA GLU A 282 -20.76 3.94 -16.25
C GLU A 282 -21.57 2.70 -15.85
N ASN A 283 -20.92 1.55 -15.66
CA ASN A 283 -21.58 0.33 -15.20
C ASN A 283 -22.13 0.48 -13.78
N TRP A 284 -21.36 1.07 -12.88
CA TRP A 284 -21.80 1.27 -11.50
C TRP A 284 -23.07 2.13 -11.43
N LEU A 285 -23.11 3.20 -12.22
CA LEU A 285 -24.23 4.13 -12.24
C LEU A 285 -25.52 3.54 -12.84
N GLN A 286 -25.49 2.39 -13.52
CA GLN A 286 -26.71 1.75 -14.06
C GLN A 286 -27.74 1.42 -12.97
N ASN A 287 -27.31 1.25 -11.72
CA ASN A 287 -28.17 0.97 -10.58
C ASN A 287 -28.68 2.23 -9.86
N TYR A 288 -28.36 3.43 -10.38
CA TYR A 288 -28.64 4.72 -9.73
C TYR A 288 -29.34 5.67 -10.71
N PRO A 289 -30.02 6.73 -10.21
CA PRO A 289 -30.71 7.70 -11.07
C PRO A 289 -29.73 8.72 -11.71
N TYR A 290 -28.49 8.32 -11.99
CA TYR A 290 -27.47 9.19 -12.55
C TYR A 290 -26.89 8.58 -13.81
N ARG A 291 -26.50 9.42 -14.77
CA ARG A 291 -25.80 8.98 -15.97
C ARG A 291 -24.49 9.70 -16.15
N LEU A 292 -23.54 9.04 -16.79
CA LEU A 292 -22.30 9.69 -17.20
C LEU A 292 -22.55 10.62 -18.38
N ALA A 293 -22.01 11.82 -18.33
CA ALA A 293 -22.04 12.78 -19.44
C ALA A 293 -20.63 13.37 -19.67
N PRO A 294 -19.99 13.12 -20.83
CA PRO A 294 -20.42 12.21 -21.90
C PRO A 294 -20.41 10.73 -21.46
N SER A 295 -20.95 9.83 -22.29
CA SER A 295 -20.86 8.37 -22.05
C SER A 295 -19.42 7.89 -22.02
N ALA A 296 -19.17 6.72 -21.44
CA ALA A 296 -17.83 6.17 -21.32
C ALA A 296 -17.17 5.95 -22.68
N ASP A 297 -17.95 5.48 -23.66
CA ASP A 297 -17.49 5.24 -25.02
C ASP A 297 -17.03 6.56 -25.67
N THR A 298 -17.91 7.57 -25.67
CA THR A 298 -17.59 8.90 -26.23
C THR A 298 -16.39 9.53 -25.53
N PHE A 299 -16.34 9.46 -24.20
CA PHE A 299 -15.20 9.98 -23.43
C PHE A 299 -13.89 9.30 -23.84
N CYS A 300 -13.87 7.96 -23.92
CA CYS A 300 -12.66 7.23 -24.26
C CYS A 300 -12.24 7.45 -25.73
N GLN A 301 -13.19 7.66 -26.65
CA GLN A 301 -12.87 8.04 -28.02
C GLN A 301 -12.16 9.39 -28.07
N ILE A 302 -12.67 10.41 -27.36
CA ILE A 302 -12.06 11.74 -27.27
C ILE A 302 -10.64 11.63 -26.69
N VAL A 303 -10.46 10.91 -25.59
CA VAL A 303 -9.15 10.72 -24.96
C VAL A 303 -8.19 9.98 -25.89
N GLY A 304 -8.65 8.94 -26.58
CA GLY A 304 -7.84 8.19 -27.54
C GLY A 304 -7.36 9.06 -28.71
N GLN A 305 -8.21 9.93 -29.24
CA GLN A 305 -7.85 10.89 -30.29
C GLN A 305 -6.82 11.90 -29.79
N ARG A 306 -6.94 12.39 -28.55
CA ARG A 306 -5.95 13.29 -27.93
C ARG A 306 -4.58 12.63 -27.69
N LEU A 307 -4.56 11.30 -27.56
CA LEU A 307 -3.34 10.50 -27.54
C LEU A 307 -2.80 10.20 -28.96
N GLU A 308 -3.41 10.77 -29.99
CA GLU A 308 -3.05 10.55 -31.40
C GLU A 308 -3.09 9.07 -31.79
N LEU A 309 -4.01 8.30 -31.19
CA LEU A 309 -4.27 6.92 -31.59
C LEU A 309 -5.27 6.91 -32.75
N ASP A 310 -5.03 6.06 -33.74
CA ASP A 310 -5.98 5.88 -34.83
C ASP A 310 -7.29 5.22 -34.34
N ALA A 311 -8.39 5.46 -35.05
CA ALA A 311 -9.71 4.99 -34.67
C ALA A 311 -9.79 3.46 -34.51
N ALA A 312 -9.08 2.70 -35.35
CA ALA A 312 -9.08 1.24 -35.27
C ALA A 312 -8.35 0.75 -34.01
N ARG A 313 -7.25 1.40 -33.62
CA ARG A 313 -6.52 1.11 -32.38
C ARG A 313 -7.32 1.48 -31.14
N ILE A 314 -8.02 2.61 -31.15
CA ILE A 314 -8.95 2.99 -30.07
C ILE A 314 -10.02 1.90 -29.92
N GLN A 315 -10.70 1.52 -31.00
CA GLN A 315 -11.74 0.49 -30.95
C GLN A 315 -11.21 -0.87 -30.49
N ARG A 316 -9.99 -1.24 -30.92
CA ARG A 316 -9.33 -2.47 -30.43
C ARG A 316 -9.14 -2.44 -28.91
N ILE A 317 -8.78 -1.30 -28.33
CA ILE A 317 -8.63 -1.15 -26.88
C ILE A 317 -9.99 -1.21 -26.18
N LEU A 318 -11.01 -0.51 -26.69
CA LEU A 318 -12.36 -0.54 -26.12
C LEU A 318 -12.99 -1.95 -26.14
N ASN A 319 -12.65 -2.74 -27.16
CA ASN A 319 -13.10 -4.13 -27.32
C ASN A 319 -12.11 -5.16 -26.78
N SER A 320 -11.01 -4.71 -26.15
CA SER A 320 -10.00 -5.62 -25.61
C SER A 320 -10.50 -6.34 -24.36
N HIS A 321 -9.92 -7.51 -24.15
CA HIS A 321 -10.18 -8.32 -22.97
C HIS A 321 -8.94 -8.29 -22.08
N SER A 322 -9.16 -8.22 -20.77
CA SER A 322 -8.11 -8.36 -19.76
C SER A 322 -8.56 -9.40 -18.76
N HIS A 323 -7.72 -10.41 -18.53
CA HIS A 323 -8.06 -11.53 -17.64
C HIS A 323 -9.40 -12.18 -18.01
N SER A 324 -9.64 -12.34 -19.32
CA SER A 324 -10.89 -12.90 -19.89
C SER A 324 -12.16 -12.07 -19.67
N VAL A 325 -12.05 -10.81 -19.24
CA VAL A 325 -13.18 -9.89 -19.07
C VAL A 325 -13.02 -8.71 -20.03
N SER A 326 -14.07 -8.39 -20.78
CA SER A 326 -14.08 -7.19 -21.64
C SER A 326 -13.93 -5.95 -20.79
N ILE A 327 -13.10 -4.99 -21.26
CA ILE A 327 -12.90 -3.71 -20.56
C ILE A 327 -14.23 -2.98 -20.33
N ARG A 328 -15.23 -3.17 -21.19
CA ARG A 328 -16.56 -2.57 -21.06
C ARG A 328 -17.31 -3.05 -19.82
N TYR A 329 -16.95 -4.19 -19.22
CA TYR A 329 -17.53 -4.70 -17.98
C TYR A 329 -16.63 -4.45 -16.76
N SER A 330 -15.79 -3.42 -16.82
CA SER A 330 -14.96 -3.03 -15.68
C SER A 330 -15.81 -2.51 -14.52
N MET A 331 -15.19 -2.44 -13.34
CA MET A 331 -15.71 -1.80 -12.13
C MET A 331 -14.82 -0.61 -11.77
N PRO A 332 -15.36 0.44 -11.10
CA PRO A 332 -14.56 1.60 -10.70
C PRO A 332 -13.36 1.16 -9.86
N ALA A 333 -12.23 1.86 -9.96
CA ALA A 333 -11.08 1.54 -9.13
C ALA A 333 -11.43 1.69 -7.64
N ILE A 334 -12.22 2.71 -7.26
CA ILE A 334 -12.66 2.91 -5.87
C ILE A 334 -13.49 1.74 -5.33
N TYR A 335 -14.25 1.04 -6.17
CA TYR A 335 -14.98 -0.16 -5.78
C TYR A 335 -14.03 -1.24 -5.24
N ARG A 336 -12.83 -1.35 -5.83
CA ARG A 336 -11.82 -2.33 -5.41
C ARG A 336 -11.17 -1.98 -4.07
N TYR A 337 -11.16 -0.69 -3.70
CA TYR A 337 -10.52 -0.19 -2.48
C TYR A 337 -11.51 -0.05 -1.31
N LEU A 338 -12.75 0.38 -1.58
CA LEU A 338 -13.72 0.80 -0.58
C LEU A 338 -15.11 0.16 -0.77
N GLY A 339 -15.26 -0.76 -1.72
CA GLY A 339 -16.52 -1.43 -2.03
C GLY A 339 -17.62 -0.47 -2.48
N GLU A 340 -18.88 -0.89 -2.27
CA GLU A 340 -20.07 -0.12 -2.62
C GLU A 340 -20.10 1.23 -1.91
N ALA A 341 -19.80 1.24 -0.61
CA ALA A 341 -19.82 2.45 0.22
C ALA A 341 -18.84 3.53 -0.27
N GLY A 342 -17.69 3.13 -0.83
CA GLY A 342 -16.76 4.06 -1.47
C GLY A 342 -17.32 4.65 -2.75
N CYS A 343 -17.91 3.81 -3.59
CA CYS A 343 -18.59 4.27 -4.79
C CYS A 343 -19.74 5.22 -4.48
N ASP A 344 -20.59 4.88 -3.50
CA ASP A 344 -21.69 5.72 -3.04
C ASP A 344 -21.19 7.09 -2.58
N ARG A 345 -20.17 7.11 -1.72
CA ARG A 345 -19.60 8.37 -1.22
C ARG A 345 -19.09 9.25 -2.35
N GLN A 346 -18.44 8.65 -3.35
CA GLN A 346 -17.89 9.37 -4.49
C GLN A 346 -19.01 9.93 -5.39
N VAL A 347 -20.06 9.14 -5.66
CA VAL A 347 -21.24 9.59 -6.40
C VAL A 347 -21.93 10.73 -5.66
N GLN A 348 -22.19 10.59 -4.35
CA GLN A 348 -22.79 11.65 -3.55
C GLN A 348 -21.97 12.94 -3.54
N LYS A 349 -20.64 12.82 -3.49
CA LYS A 349 -19.74 13.96 -3.63
C LYS A 349 -19.86 14.61 -5.01
N ALA A 350 -19.86 13.82 -6.08
CA ALA A 350 -19.98 14.30 -7.45
C ALA A 350 -21.32 15.01 -7.70
N VAL A 351 -22.43 14.44 -7.21
CA VAL A 351 -23.77 15.02 -7.29
C VAL A 351 -23.84 16.39 -6.62
N ARG A 352 -23.25 16.55 -5.43
CA ARG A 352 -23.17 17.86 -4.75
C ARG A 352 -22.44 18.91 -5.59
N PHE A 353 -21.37 18.51 -6.28
CA PHE A 353 -20.66 19.41 -7.20
C PHE A 353 -21.53 19.80 -8.41
N SER A 354 -22.21 18.84 -9.03
CA SER A 354 -23.10 19.11 -10.17
C SER A 354 -24.24 20.06 -9.80
N HIS A 355 -24.85 19.92 -8.62
CA HIS A 355 -25.90 20.85 -8.16
C HIS A 355 -25.37 22.24 -7.81
N SER A 356 -24.17 22.34 -7.21
CA SER A 356 -23.59 23.64 -6.85
C SER A 356 -23.25 24.50 -8.08
N SER A 357 -22.95 23.90 -9.22
CA SER A 357 -22.65 24.62 -10.47
C SER A 357 -23.93 25.16 -11.14
N TYR A 358 -25.03 24.39 -11.11
CA TYR A 358 -26.33 24.80 -11.66
C TYR A 358 -26.96 26.01 -10.94
N PHE A 359 -26.76 26.13 -9.62
CA PHE A 359 -27.28 27.26 -8.84
C PHE A 359 -26.46 28.56 -8.99
N LYS A 360 -25.20 28.47 -9.42
CA LYS A 360 -24.39 29.68 -9.68
C LYS A 360 -24.74 30.33 -11.01
N GLU A 361 -25.03 29.55 -12.05
CA GLU A 361 -25.41 30.10 -13.36
C GLU A 361 -26.82 30.71 -13.37
N SER A 362 -27.75 30.17 -12.59
CA SER A 362 -29.12 30.72 -12.47
C SER A 362 -29.21 32.03 -11.65
N SER A 363 -28.17 32.38 -10.88
CA SER A 363 -28.11 33.62 -10.09
C SER A 363 -27.54 34.84 -10.83
N HIS A 364 -27.06 34.67 -12.07
CA HIS A 364 -26.53 35.77 -12.88
C HIS A 364 -27.50 36.34 -13.93
N ASP A 365 -28.64 35.69 -14.19
CA ASP A 365 -29.61 36.16 -15.20
C ASP A 365 -30.75 37.04 -14.64
N SER A 366 -30.78 37.32 -13.33
CA SER A 366 -31.84 38.14 -12.71
C SER A 366 -31.45 39.60 -12.42
N ASN A 367 -30.32 40.10 -12.93
CA ASN A 367 -29.85 41.48 -12.67
C ASN A 367 -29.65 42.36 -13.93
N HIS A 368 -30.39 42.11 -15.01
CA HIS A 368 -30.58 43.09 -16.08
C HIS A 368 -32.05 43.17 -16.51
N LYS A 369 -32.85 43.82 -15.67
CA LYS A 369 -34.06 44.57 -16.06
C LYS A 369 -34.49 45.44 -14.88
N ALA A 370 -33.89 46.63 -14.80
CA ALA A 370 -34.46 47.84 -14.23
C ALA A 370 -33.87 49.01 -15.01
#